data_AF-A0A538RD24-F1
#
_entry.id   AF-A0A538RD24-F1
#
_cell.length_a   1.000
_cell.length_b   1.000
_cell.length_c   1.000
_cell.angle_alpha   90.00
_cell.angle_beta   90.00
_cell.angle_gamma   90.00
#
_symmetry.space_group_name_H-M   'P 1'
#
loop_
_entity.id
_entity.type
_entity.pdbx_description
1 polymer ?
#
loop_
_entity_poly.entity_id
_entity_poly.type
_entity_poly.pdbx_seq_one_letter_code
_entity_poly.pdbx_strand_id
1 'polypeptide(L)'
;MTRTLVMGDPQGPFDKLLEVLDRHAALDGDRLAGDVVLVSIGDHFDYDFHDWQSAGQQGLRLLRWLAGHDASQVRLLLGNHDASRVMELVAISDERFAAARAFAQALDGDPACNARFLAAFPELPSSGLAGRDYASFSVEQRALIIELLLAGRFDLALVGELADGRVVLLTHAGITRRELAMLGAPAEPTPIAATLQTRLATAIDEVRADWLRGIPTPLSLEPLHVAGIPGEEGGGLLYHRPTNPDRRGADRAWGLAAPRPRRFDPRTLPLGLTQIAGHTGHNKCLTELGGWATQAARGRKHGGIRTLRLAGETVIYDLGVAAPAAGVADLILIDGELRRVPAAEVALLPLARLC
;
A
#
# COMPACT_ATOMS: atom_id res chain seq x y z
N MET A 1 -15.55 4.51 25.27
CA MET A 1 -14.83 5.53 24.47
C MET A 1 -14.22 4.80 23.31
N THR A 2 -14.43 5.25 22.08
CA THR A 2 -13.94 4.54 20.88
C THR A 2 -12.44 4.76 20.70
N ARG A 3 -11.68 3.68 20.46
CA ARG A 3 -10.25 3.67 20.18
C ARG A 3 -10.03 3.39 18.70
N THR A 4 -9.41 4.31 17.98
CA THR A 4 -9.08 4.12 16.55
C THR A 4 -7.62 3.73 16.42
N LEU A 5 -7.35 2.59 15.78
CA LEU A 5 -6.01 2.07 15.52
C LEU A 5 -5.78 1.95 14.01
N VAL A 6 -4.59 2.34 13.55
CA VAL A 6 -4.22 2.28 12.14
C VAL A 6 -3.06 1.31 11.97
N MET A 7 -3.22 0.36 11.05
CA MET A 7 -2.25 -0.65 10.66
C MET A 7 -1.86 -0.42 9.20
N GLY A 8 -0.57 -0.36 8.91
CA GLY A 8 -0.05 -0.30 7.54
C GLY A 8 0.50 -1.63 7.11
N ASP A 9 0.20 -2.03 5.87
CA ASP A 9 0.78 -3.18 5.19
C ASP A 9 0.71 -4.46 6.05
N PRO A 10 -0.49 -5.09 6.14
CA PRO A 10 -0.70 -6.26 6.97
C PRO A 10 -0.17 -7.54 6.32
N GLN A 11 0.77 -7.44 5.36
CA GLN A 11 1.46 -8.58 4.76
C GLN A 11 2.17 -9.43 5.83
N GLY A 12 1.51 -10.49 6.27
CA GLY A 12 2.06 -11.47 7.19
C GLY A 12 1.11 -12.61 7.53
N PRO A 13 1.56 -13.58 8.34
CA PRO A 13 0.71 -14.68 8.81
C PRO A 13 -0.48 -14.16 9.63
N PHE A 14 -1.67 -14.70 9.40
CA PHE A 14 -2.90 -14.25 10.06
C PHE A 14 -2.84 -14.36 11.59
N ASP A 15 -2.32 -15.47 12.12
CA ASP A 15 -2.26 -15.67 13.58
C ASP A 15 -1.34 -14.64 14.26
N LYS A 16 -0.29 -14.20 13.56
CA LYS A 16 0.59 -13.12 14.03
C LYS A 16 -0.13 -11.78 14.06
N LEU A 17 -0.98 -11.51 13.07
CA LEU A 17 -1.80 -10.31 13.07
C LEU A 17 -2.78 -10.30 14.27
N LEU A 18 -3.39 -11.44 14.58
CA LEU A 18 -4.21 -11.57 15.78
C LEU A 18 -3.39 -11.34 17.06
N GLU A 19 -2.16 -11.88 17.15
CA GLU A 19 -1.25 -11.62 18.27
C GLU A 19 -0.92 -10.13 18.43
N VAL A 20 -0.70 -9.42 17.31
CA VAL A 20 -0.50 -7.96 17.33
C VAL A 20 -1.75 -7.26 17.88
N LEU A 21 -2.94 -7.58 17.34
CA LEU A 21 -4.19 -6.97 17.79
C LEU A 21 -4.48 -7.25 19.27
N ASP A 22 -4.29 -8.48 19.74
CA ASP A 22 -4.47 -8.86 21.14
C ASP A 22 -3.55 -8.06 22.07
N ARG A 23 -2.28 -7.91 21.70
CA ARG A 23 -1.30 -7.11 22.45
C ARG A 23 -1.71 -5.64 22.57
N HIS A 24 -2.38 -5.09 21.57
CA HIS A 24 -2.93 -3.72 21.60
C HIS A 24 -4.32 -3.66 22.28
N ALA A 25 -4.74 -4.74 22.95
CA ALA A 25 -6.05 -4.91 23.56
C ALA A 25 -7.18 -4.58 22.56
N ALA A 26 -6.98 -4.98 21.30
CA ALA A 26 -7.89 -4.67 20.21
C ALA A 26 -8.93 -5.78 19.96
N LEU A 27 -8.76 -6.95 20.59
CA LEU A 27 -9.62 -8.12 20.41
C LEU A 27 -10.52 -8.37 21.64
N ASP A 28 -11.69 -8.94 21.36
CA ASP A 28 -12.58 -9.61 22.31
C ASP A 28 -12.91 -11.00 21.72
N GLY A 29 -12.20 -12.02 22.18
CA GLY A 29 -12.24 -13.36 21.58
C GLY A 29 -11.63 -13.37 20.18
N ASP A 30 -12.41 -13.81 19.18
CA ASP A 30 -12.00 -13.93 17.78
C ASP A 30 -12.35 -12.69 16.93
N ARG A 31 -12.85 -11.62 17.55
CA ARG A 31 -13.31 -10.39 16.90
C ARG A 31 -12.65 -9.16 17.50
N LEU A 32 -12.75 -8.03 16.80
CA LEU A 32 -12.39 -6.75 17.38
C LEU A 32 -13.28 -6.41 18.57
N ALA A 33 -12.69 -5.88 19.64
CA ALA A 33 -13.42 -5.36 20.78
C ALA A 33 -14.41 -4.27 20.33
N GLY A 34 -15.59 -4.22 20.96
CA GLY A 34 -16.69 -3.34 20.52
C GLY A 34 -16.38 -1.83 20.60
N ASP A 35 -15.32 -1.45 21.32
CA ASP A 35 -14.85 -0.06 21.41
C ASP A 35 -13.71 0.26 20.42
N VAL A 36 -13.32 -0.67 19.55
CA VAL A 36 -12.18 -0.51 18.62
C VAL A 36 -12.68 -0.25 17.21
N VAL A 37 -12.06 0.74 16.55
CA VAL A 37 -12.09 0.91 15.10
C VAL A 37 -10.70 0.63 14.55
N LEU A 38 -10.60 -0.26 13.57
CA LEU A 38 -9.35 -0.61 12.90
C LEU A 38 -9.36 -0.07 11.46
N VAL A 39 -8.31 0.67 11.11
CA VAL A 39 -8.02 1.04 9.72
C VAL A 39 -6.88 0.16 9.22
N SER A 40 -7.14 -0.67 8.21
CA SER A 40 -6.14 -1.49 7.52
C SER A 40 -5.73 -0.81 6.22
N ILE A 41 -4.46 -0.42 6.12
CA ILE A 41 -3.94 0.27 4.93
C ILE A 41 -3.21 -0.71 4.02
N GLY A 42 -3.93 -1.20 3.02
CA GLY A 42 -3.44 -1.79 1.76
C GLY A 42 -2.56 -3.03 1.87
N ASP A 43 -2.38 -3.71 0.74
CA ASP A 43 -1.46 -4.84 0.54
C ASP A 43 -1.79 -6.05 1.43
N HIS A 44 -2.95 -6.67 1.22
CA HIS A 44 -3.40 -7.78 2.05
C HIS A 44 -2.82 -9.16 1.65
N PHE A 45 -1.98 -9.20 0.60
CA PHE A 45 -1.49 -10.44 -0.03
C PHE A 45 0.01 -10.38 -0.33
N ASP A 46 0.61 -11.50 -0.77
CA ASP A 46 2.00 -11.60 -1.29
C ASP A 46 3.15 -11.42 -0.29
N TYR A 47 2.94 -11.67 0.99
CA TYR A 47 4.01 -11.49 1.98
C TYR A 47 5.17 -12.49 1.80
N ASP A 48 4.96 -13.65 1.18
CA ASP A 48 5.98 -14.69 0.98
C ASP A 48 5.89 -15.34 -0.41
N PHE A 49 6.92 -15.16 -1.23
CA PHE A 49 7.00 -15.80 -2.55
C PHE A 49 7.61 -17.20 -2.52
N HIS A 50 8.30 -17.58 -1.43
CA HIS A 50 8.83 -18.93 -1.26
C HIS A 50 7.74 -19.90 -0.82
N ASP A 51 6.84 -19.46 0.08
CA ASP A 51 5.63 -20.17 0.49
C ASP A 51 4.38 -19.42 0.01
N TRP A 52 4.28 -19.24 -1.31
CA TRP A 52 3.21 -18.48 -1.94
C TRP A 52 1.82 -19.09 -1.72
N GLN A 53 1.74 -20.42 -1.51
CA GLN A 53 0.48 -21.11 -1.25
C GLN A 53 -0.09 -20.71 0.11
N SER A 54 0.70 -20.86 1.18
CA SER A 54 0.27 -20.44 2.51
C SER A 54 0.05 -18.94 2.54
N ALA A 55 0.93 -18.14 1.94
CA ALA A 55 0.77 -16.69 1.90
C ALA A 55 -0.56 -16.27 1.26
N GLY A 56 -0.94 -16.89 0.14
CA GLY A 56 -2.18 -16.60 -0.55
C GLY A 56 -3.42 -16.95 0.28
N GLN A 57 -3.40 -18.11 0.96
CA GLN A 57 -4.49 -18.55 1.82
C GLN A 57 -4.63 -17.71 3.09
N GLN A 58 -3.51 -17.32 3.69
CA GLN A 58 -3.50 -16.48 4.89
C GLN A 58 -3.97 -15.04 4.57
N GLY A 59 -3.59 -14.49 3.41
CA GLY A 59 -4.10 -13.19 2.95
C GLY A 59 -5.62 -13.21 2.70
N LEU A 60 -6.15 -14.29 2.09
CA LEU A 60 -7.59 -14.50 1.96
C LEU A 60 -8.30 -14.58 3.32
N ARG A 61 -7.75 -15.36 4.25
CA ARG A 61 -8.27 -15.49 5.62
C ARG A 61 -8.30 -14.14 6.33
N LEU A 62 -7.21 -13.38 6.23
CA LEU A 62 -7.10 -12.04 6.79
C LEU A 62 -8.16 -11.09 6.22
N LEU A 63 -8.23 -10.96 4.89
CA LEU A 63 -9.12 -9.98 4.28
C LEU A 63 -10.59 -10.34 4.52
N ARG A 64 -10.95 -11.63 4.51
CA ARG A 64 -12.28 -12.11 4.91
C ARG A 64 -12.60 -11.79 6.37
N TRP A 65 -11.64 -12.01 7.28
CA TRP A 65 -11.82 -11.69 8.69
C TRP A 65 -12.05 -10.19 8.89
N LEU A 66 -11.24 -9.34 8.26
CA LEU A 66 -11.39 -7.88 8.29
C LEU A 66 -12.75 -7.45 7.73
N ALA A 67 -13.12 -7.92 6.55
CA ALA A 67 -14.37 -7.57 5.88
C ALA A 67 -15.62 -8.11 6.60
N GLY A 68 -15.48 -9.18 7.39
CA GLY A 68 -16.55 -9.77 8.19
C GLY A 68 -16.95 -8.96 9.43
N HIS A 69 -16.28 -7.83 9.68
CA HIS A 69 -16.70 -6.83 10.67
C HIS A 69 -17.56 -5.74 10.03
N ASP A 70 -18.30 -5.02 10.87
CA ASP A 70 -19.07 -3.85 10.43
C ASP A 70 -18.17 -2.80 9.77
N ALA A 71 -18.69 -2.09 8.78
CA ALA A 71 -17.95 -1.06 8.06
C ALA A 71 -17.55 0.14 8.92
N SER A 72 -18.27 0.41 10.01
CA SER A 72 -17.86 1.41 10.99
C SER A 72 -16.74 0.93 11.92
N GLN A 73 -16.58 -0.40 12.06
CA GLN A 73 -15.55 -0.99 12.93
C GLN A 73 -14.25 -1.27 12.16
N VAL A 74 -14.34 -1.66 10.89
CA VAL A 74 -13.16 -1.90 10.02
C VAL A 74 -13.25 -1.10 8.73
N ARG A 75 -12.23 -0.27 8.50
CA ARG A 75 -12.03 0.51 7.29
C ARG A 75 -10.83 -0.03 6.51
N LEU A 76 -11.01 -0.25 5.22
CA LEU A 76 -9.98 -0.82 4.34
C LEU A 76 -9.54 0.23 3.33
N LEU A 77 -8.25 0.55 3.30
CA LEU A 77 -7.66 1.27 2.18
C LEU A 77 -7.09 0.28 1.16
N LEU A 78 -7.27 0.58 -0.12
CA LEU A 78 -6.76 -0.24 -1.21
C LEU A 78 -5.25 -0.04 -1.39
N GLY A 79 -4.47 -1.12 -1.35
CA GLY A 79 -3.05 -1.13 -1.68
C GLY A 79 -2.76 -1.48 -3.13
N ASN A 80 -1.49 -1.40 -3.55
CA ASN A 80 -1.10 -1.75 -4.92
C ASN A 80 -1.22 -3.25 -5.19
N HIS A 81 -0.95 -4.11 -4.20
CA HIS A 81 -1.18 -5.54 -4.33
C HIS A 81 -2.68 -5.81 -4.43
N ASP A 82 -3.52 -5.16 -3.63
CA ASP A 82 -4.97 -5.34 -3.72
C ASP A 82 -5.51 -4.91 -5.10
N ALA A 83 -5.12 -3.72 -5.56
CA ALA A 83 -5.51 -3.17 -6.85
C ALA A 83 -5.07 -4.08 -8.01
N SER A 84 -3.88 -4.68 -7.93
CA SER A 84 -3.37 -5.48 -9.05
C SER A 84 -4.22 -6.70 -9.37
N ARG A 85 -5.03 -7.19 -8.43
CA ARG A 85 -5.96 -8.30 -8.65
C ARG A 85 -7.04 -7.96 -9.66
N VAL A 86 -7.46 -6.68 -9.69
CA VAL A 86 -8.56 -6.18 -10.52
C VAL A 86 -8.09 -5.24 -11.62
N MET A 87 -6.78 -4.97 -11.70
CA MET A 87 -6.14 -4.18 -12.75
C MET A 87 -5.27 -5.10 -13.62
N GLU A 88 -4.00 -5.33 -13.26
CA GLU A 88 -3.06 -6.12 -14.07
C GLU A 88 -3.44 -7.61 -14.21
N LEU A 89 -4.05 -8.19 -13.17
CA LEU A 89 -4.29 -9.63 -13.06
C LEU A 89 -5.77 -10.01 -13.28
N VAL A 90 -6.57 -9.08 -13.81
CA VAL A 90 -8.03 -9.27 -13.88
C VAL A 90 -8.43 -10.45 -14.75
N ALA A 91 -7.70 -10.71 -15.84
CA ALA A 91 -8.09 -11.67 -16.88
C ALA A 91 -7.36 -13.03 -16.78
N ILE A 92 -6.32 -13.15 -15.95
CA ILE A 92 -5.50 -14.38 -15.90
C ILE A 92 -6.15 -15.47 -15.01
N SER A 93 -6.02 -16.74 -15.40
CA SER A 93 -6.50 -17.88 -14.59
C SER A 93 -5.45 -18.35 -13.57
N ASP A 94 -5.87 -19.17 -12.60
CA ASP A 94 -4.95 -19.79 -11.64
C ASP A 94 -3.91 -20.67 -12.32
N GLU A 95 -4.33 -21.50 -13.28
CA GLU A 95 -3.44 -22.40 -14.03
C GLU A 95 -2.43 -21.61 -14.86
N ARG A 96 -2.90 -20.55 -15.52
CA ARG A 96 -2.05 -19.71 -16.37
C ARG A 96 -1.05 -18.92 -15.53
N PHE A 97 -1.47 -18.36 -14.40
CA PHE A 97 -0.57 -17.67 -13.48
C PHE A 97 0.42 -18.63 -12.81
N ALA A 98 -0.01 -19.84 -12.43
CA ALA A 98 0.88 -20.87 -11.89
C ALA A 98 1.99 -21.26 -12.89
N ALA A 99 1.65 -21.40 -14.17
CA ALA A 99 2.61 -21.63 -15.23
C ALA A 99 3.58 -20.43 -15.38
N ALA A 100 3.06 -19.20 -15.32
CA ALA A 100 3.89 -17.99 -15.38
C ALA A 100 4.88 -17.92 -14.22
N ARG A 101 4.43 -18.14 -12.98
CA ARG A 101 5.29 -18.16 -11.79
C ARG A 101 6.38 -19.23 -11.90
N ALA A 102 6.04 -20.45 -12.27
CA ALA A 102 7.00 -21.53 -12.44
C ALA A 102 8.04 -21.19 -13.53
N PHE A 103 7.59 -20.58 -14.64
CA PHE A 103 8.49 -20.13 -15.70
C PHE A 103 9.41 -18.99 -15.25
N ALA A 104 8.89 -18.01 -14.52
CA ALA A 104 9.69 -16.92 -13.95
C ALA A 104 10.79 -17.45 -13.01
N GLN A 105 10.47 -18.44 -12.17
CA GLN A 105 11.44 -19.09 -11.28
C GLN A 105 12.52 -19.87 -12.07
N ALA A 106 12.13 -20.55 -13.15
CA ALA A 106 13.07 -21.27 -14.01
C ALA A 106 14.01 -20.35 -14.80
N LEU A 107 13.65 -19.07 -14.96
CA LEU A 107 14.46 -18.04 -15.62
C LEU A 107 15.33 -17.25 -14.64
N ASP A 108 15.35 -17.58 -13.35
CA ASP A 108 16.15 -16.84 -12.38
C ASP A 108 17.65 -16.88 -12.74
N GLY A 109 18.29 -15.71 -12.75
CA GLY A 109 19.67 -15.54 -13.21
C GLY A 109 19.88 -15.51 -14.73
N ASP A 110 18.86 -15.74 -15.57
CA ASP A 110 18.97 -15.61 -17.03
C ASP A 110 19.00 -14.13 -17.45
N PRO A 111 20.05 -13.65 -18.15
CA PRO A 111 20.10 -12.28 -18.67
C PRO A 111 18.98 -11.93 -19.65
N ALA A 112 18.38 -12.92 -20.31
CA ALA A 112 17.26 -12.77 -21.25
C ALA A 112 15.89 -13.06 -20.59
N CYS A 113 15.82 -13.18 -19.26
CA CYS A 113 14.63 -13.60 -18.53
C CYS A 113 13.37 -12.82 -18.94
N ASN A 114 13.43 -11.48 -18.97
CA ASN A 114 12.26 -10.66 -19.29
C ASN A 114 11.81 -10.82 -20.74
N ALA A 115 12.73 -10.87 -21.70
CA ALA A 115 12.37 -11.07 -23.11
C ALA A 115 11.69 -12.43 -23.32
N ARG A 116 12.24 -13.50 -22.71
CA ARG A 116 11.66 -14.85 -22.78
C ARG A 116 10.32 -14.95 -22.07
N PHE A 117 10.21 -14.31 -20.90
CA PHE A 117 8.97 -14.28 -20.12
C PHE A 117 7.85 -13.60 -20.89
N LEU A 118 8.10 -12.43 -21.47
CA LEU A 118 7.09 -11.68 -22.24
C LEU A 118 6.65 -12.42 -23.50
N ALA A 119 7.56 -13.16 -24.14
CA ALA A 119 7.19 -14.01 -25.28
C ALA A 119 6.22 -15.14 -24.86
N ALA A 120 6.36 -15.67 -23.64
CA ALA A 120 5.54 -16.77 -23.14
C ALA A 120 4.25 -16.30 -22.45
N PHE A 121 4.25 -15.13 -21.81
CA PHE A 121 3.16 -14.56 -21.02
C PHE A 121 2.97 -13.07 -21.35
N PRO A 122 2.54 -12.75 -22.58
CA PRO A 122 2.39 -11.37 -23.06
C PRO A 122 1.27 -10.59 -22.35
N GLU A 123 0.48 -11.23 -21.49
CA GLU A 123 -0.54 -10.59 -20.66
C GLU A 123 0.01 -10.09 -19.31
N LEU A 124 1.21 -10.50 -18.91
CA LEU A 124 1.80 -10.17 -17.61
C LEU A 124 2.92 -9.12 -17.70
N PRO A 125 3.11 -8.27 -16.67
CA PRO A 125 4.06 -7.16 -16.77
C PRO A 125 5.54 -7.58 -16.80
N SER A 126 5.98 -8.46 -15.89
CA SER A 126 7.38 -8.91 -15.85
C SER A 126 7.53 -10.23 -15.11
N SER A 127 8.65 -10.91 -15.37
CA SER A 127 9.02 -12.15 -14.66
C SER A 127 9.17 -11.91 -13.15
N GLY A 128 9.74 -10.77 -12.76
CA GLY A 128 9.94 -10.39 -11.37
C GLY A 128 8.63 -10.23 -10.60
N LEU A 129 7.60 -9.64 -11.24
CA LEU A 129 6.28 -9.51 -10.62
C LEU A 129 5.60 -10.88 -10.48
N ALA A 130 5.57 -11.69 -11.54
CA ALA A 130 4.92 -13.01 -11.48
C ALA A 130 5.61 -13.97 -10.51
N GLY A 131 6.95 -13.95 -10.46
CA GLY A 131 7.76 -14.84 -9.64
C GLY A 131 7.91 -14.42 -8.18
N ARG A 132 7.71 -13.13 -7.85
CA ARG A 132 7.92 -12.61 -6.49
C ARG A 132 6.76 -11.77 -5.97
N ASP A 133 6.46 -10.65 -6.63
CA ASP A 133 5.58 -9.63 -6.04
C ASP A 133 4.10 -10.02 -6.08
N TYR A 134 3.67 -10.81 -7.08
CA TYR A 134 2.31 -11.36 -7.19
C TYR A 134 2.29 -12.87 -7.00
N ALA A 135 3.34 -13.44 -6.41
CA ALA A 135 3.56 -14.89 -6.40
C ALA A 135 2.38 -15.67 -5.81
N SER A 136 1.63 -15.07 -4.89
CA SER A 136 0.50 -15.70 -4.21
C SER A 136 -0.85 -15.46 -4.89
N PHE A 137 -0.88 -14.83 -6.07
CA PHE A 137 -2.11 -14.55 -6.80
C PHE A 137 -3.00 -15.81 -6.93
N SER A 138 -4.30 -15.59 -6.72
CA SER A 138 -5.33 -16.51 -7.14
C SER A 138 -6.58 -15.79 -7.66
N VAL A 139 -7.37 -16.48 -8.47
CA VAL A 139 -8.69 -16.02 -8.91
C VAL A 139 -9.62 -15.75 -7.72
N GLU A 140 -9.47 -16.53 -6.64
CA GLU A 140 -10.23 -16.33 -5.40
C GLU A 140 -9.90 -14.99 -4.72
N GLN A 141 -8.63 -14.56 -4.71
CA GLN A 141 -8.25 -13.23 -4.21
C GLN A 141 -8.89 -12.13 -5.05
N ARG A 142 -8.85 -12.27 -6.38
CA ARG A 142 -9.51 -11.33 -7.29
C ARG A 142 -11.02 -11.26 -7.05
N ALA A 143 -11.68 -12.41 -6.92
CA ALA A 143 -13.11 -12.45 -6.67
C ALA A 143 -13.49 -11.72 -5.38
N LEU A 144 -12.71 -11.92 -4.30
CA LEU A 144 -12.91 -11.22 -3.03
C LEU A 144 -12.71 -9.71 -3.16
N ILE A 145 -11.69 -9.24 -3.89
CA ILE A 145 -11.48 -7.80 -4.11
C ILE A 145 -12.63 -7.19 -4.91
N ILE A 146 -13.10 -7.86 -5.97
CA ILE A 146 -14.27 -7.42 -6.74
C ILE A 146 -15.51 -7.30 -5.84
N GLU A 147 -15.79 -8.33 -5.03
CA GLU A 147 -16.92 -8.33 -4.10
C GLU A 147 -16.87 -7.13 -3.15
N LEU A 148 -15.71 -6.88 -2.54
CA LEU A 148 -15.52 -5.80 -1.58
C LEU A 148 -15.57 -4.41 -2.22
N LEU A 149 -15.06 -4.24 -3.44
CA LEU A 149 -15.20 -2.99 -4.20
C LEU A 149 -16.66 -2.72 -4.56
N LEU A 150 -17.38 -3.72 -5.08
CA LEU A 150 -18.80 -3.59 -5.41
C LEU A 150 -19.67 -3.25 -4.19
N ALA A 151 -19.29 -3.77 -3.02
CA ALA A 151 -19.92 -3.50 -1.73
C ALA A 151 -19.47 -2.17 -1.08
N GLY A 152 -18.56 -1.41 -1.70
CA GLY A 152 -18.06 -0.14 -1.16
C GLY A 152 -17.25 -0.30 0.14
N ARG A 153 -16.56 -1.44 0.31
CA ARG A 153 -15.75 -1.72 1.51
C ARG A 153 -14.34 -1.16 1.44
N PHE A 154 -13.85 -0.83 0.23
CA PHE A 154 -12.55 -0.21 0.02
C PHE A 154 -12.66 1.28 -0.24
N ASP A 155 -11.69 1.99 0.34
CA ASP A 155 -11.47 3.41 0.24
C ASP A 155 -10.09 3.66 -0.42
N LEU A 156 -9.92 4.75 -1.18
CA LEU A 156 -8.56 5.19 -1.60
C LEU A 156 -7.89 6.08 -0.56
N ALA A 157 -8.69 6.76 0.27
CA ALA A 157 -8.19 7.64 1.31
C ALA A 157 -9.19 7.85 2.44
N LEU A 158 -8.67 8.09 3.64
CA LEU A 158 -9.45 8.48 4.81
C LEU A 158 -8.89 9.74 5.44
N VAL A 159 -9.68 10.39 6.28
CA VAL A 159 -9.26 11.51 7.09
C VAL A 159 -9.34 11.12 8.56
N GLY A 160 -8.33 11.48 9.33
CA GLY A 160 -8.32 11.28 10.77
C GLY A 160 -7.73 12.48 11.49
N GLU A 161 -7.63 12.37 12.81
CA GLU A 161 -6.93 13.32 13.66
C GLU A 161 -5.96 12.59 14.58
N LEU A 162 -4.73 13.10 14.67
CA LEU A 162 -3.74 12.64 15.63
C LEU A 162 -4.08 13.16 17.04
N ALA A 163 -3.48 12.55 18.07
CA ALA A 163 -3.68 12.97 19.46
C ALA A 163 -3.25 14.44 19.74
N ASP A 164 -2.41 15.02 18.88
CA ASP A 164 -1.99 16.42 18.95
C ASP A 164 -2.89 17.40 18.16
N GLY A 165 -4.05 16.92 17.67
CA GLY A 165 -5.05 17.72 16.98
C GLY A 165 -4.80 17.95 15.49
N ARG A 166 -3.69 17.43 14.92
CA ARG A 166 -3.43 17.53 13.48
C ARG A 166 -4.41 16.66 12.71
N VAL A 167 -5.07 17.27 11.73
CA VAL A 167 -5.85 16.54 10.72
C VAL A 167 -4.90 15.87 9.75
N VAL A 168 -5.12 14.59 9.47
CA VAL A 168 -4.22 13.75 8.67
C VAL A 168 -4.96 13.07 7.53
N LEU A 169 -4.28 12.96 6.39
CA LEU A 169 -4.72 12.15 5.25
C LEU A 169 -4.12 10.75 5.35
N LEU A 170 -4.95 9.71 5.38
CA LEU A 170 -4.53 8.32 5.32
C LEU A 170 -4.63 7.83 3.88
N THR A 171 -3.56 7.27 3.34
CA THR A 171 -3.47 6.69 1.99
C THR A 171 -2.56 5.47 2.01
N HIS A 172 -2.59 4.64 0.96
CA HIS A 172 -1.61 3.56 0.85
C HIS A 172 -0.18 4.09 0.76
N ALA A 173 0.07 5.02 -0.17
CA ALA A 173 1.35 5.68 -0.34
C ALA A 173 1.18 7.21 -0.43
N GLY A 174 2.28 7.95 -0.20
CA GLY A 174 2.24 9.40 -0.03
C GLY A 174 1.82 10.18 -1.29
N ILE A 175 0.92 11.14 -1.10
CA ILE A 175 0.52 12.17 -2.06
C ILE A 175 1.63 13.19 -2.21
N THR A 176 2.04 13.45 -3.45
CA THR A 176 3.00 14.50 -3.80
C THR A 176 2.30 15.65 -4.53
N ARG A 177 3.05 16.70 -4.86
CA ARG A 177 2.58 17.76 -5.76
C ARG A 177 2.06 17.24 -7.11
N ARG A 178 2.55 16.08 -7.61
CA ARG A 178 2.03 15.44 -8.83
C ARG A 178 0.58 15.04 -8.65
N GLU A 179 0.26 14.30 -7.59
CA GLU A 179 -1.09 13.81 -7.34
C GLU A 179 -2.06 14.97 -7.09
N LEU A 180 -1.64 15.99 -6.33
CA LEU A 180 -2.47 17.20 -6.14
C LEU A 180 -2.82 17.89 -7.46
N ALA A 181 -1.85 18.01 -8.37
CA ALA A 181 -2.08 18.60 -9.68
C ALA A 181 -3.07 17.77 -10.52
N MET A 182 -3.00 16.44 -10.45
CA MET A 182 -3.94 15.54 -11.13
C MET A 182 -5.34 15.55 -10.53
N LEU A 183 -5.43 15.70 -9.21
CA LEU A 183 -6.70 15.79 -8.49
C LEU A 183 -7.37 17.15 -8.66
N GLY A 184 -6.59 18.21 -8.93
CA GLY A 184 -7.08 19.58 -8.89
C GLY A 184 -7.52 20.00 -7.48
N ALA A 185 -6.95 19.38 -6.45
CA ALA A 185 -7.34 19.56 -5.05
C ALA A 185 -6.31 20.42 -4.29
N PRO A 186 -6.74 21.23 -3.31
CA PRO A 186 -5.83 21.89 -2.38
C PRO A 186 -5.07 20.85 -1.55
N ALA A 187 -3.96 21.25 -0.93
CA ALA A 187 -3.14 20.42 -0.06
C ALA A 187 -3.80 20.21 1.34
N GLU A 188 -5.05 19.78 1.35
CA GLU A 188 -5.87 19.60 2.55
C GLU A 188 -6.44 18.17 2.59
N PRO A 189 -6.42 17.47 3.74
CA PRO A 189 -6.86 16.08 3.83
C PRO A 189 -8.27 15.81 3.29
N THR A 190 -9.26 16.63 3.69
CA THR A 190 -10.67 16.40 3.34
C THR A 190 -10.96 16.53 1.85
N PRO A 191 -10.57 17.61 1.15
CA PRO A 191 -10.75 17.71 -0.31
C PRO A 191 -10.02 16.61 -1.09
N ILE A 192 -8.82 16.23 -0.66
CA ILE A 192 -8.05 15.15 -1.31
C ILE A 192 -8.80 13.82 -1.18
N ALA A 193 -9.21 13.46 0.03
CA ALA A 193 -9.92 12.23 0.28
C ALA A 193 -11.24 12.17 -0.51
N ALA A 194 -12.06 13.21 -0.46
CA ALA A 194 -13.32 13.27 -1.22
C ALA A 194 -13.12 13.08 -2.73
N THR A 195 -12.09 13.71 -3.29
CA THR A 195 -11.77 13.58 -4.73
C THR A 195 -11.33 12.16 -5.07
N LEU A 196 -10.47 11.55 -4.23
CA LEU A 196 -10.03 10.17 -4.42
C LEU A 196 -11.20 9.17 -4.35
N GLN A 197 -12.14 9.37 -3.42
CA GLN A 197 -13.31 8.50 -3.33
C GLN A 197 -14.26 8.63 -4.52
N THR A 198 -14.44 9.85 -5.02
CA THR A 198 -15.22 10.08 -6.25
C THR A 198 -14.58 9.35 -7.44
N ARG A 199 -13.25 9.38 -7.55
CA ARG A 199 -12.50 8.67 -8.59
C ARG A 199 -12.68 7.15 -8.48
N LEU A 200 -12.55 6.59 -7.28
CA LEU A 200 -12.75 5.15 -7.07
C LEU A 200 -14.18 4.72 -7.41
N ALA A 201 -15.18 5.46 -6.92
CA ALA A 201 -16.59 5.15 -7.19
C ALA A 201 -16.90 5.17 -8.69
N THR A 202 -16.40 6.19 -9.41
CA THR A 202 -16.55 6.29 -10.87
C THR A 202 -15.93 5.10 -11.57
N ALA A 203 -14.68 4.74 -11.22
CA ALA A 203 -13.98 3.61 -11.81
C ALA A 203 -14.71 2.27 -11.56
N ILE A 204 -15.28 2.07 -10.37
CA ILE A 204 -16.08 0.88 -10.05
C ILE A 204 -17.36 0.85 -10.89
N ASP A 205 -18.05 1.97 -11.02
CA ASP A 205 -19.29 2.05 -11.79
C ASP A 205 -19.09 1.75 -13.29
N GLU A 206 -17.94 2.12 -13.86
CA GLU A 206 -17.57 1.80 -15.25
C GLU A 206 -17.45 0.28 -15.50
N VAL A 207 -16.98 -0.49 -14.51
CA VAL A 207 -16.76 -1.95 -14.64
C VAL A 207 -17.84 -2.80 -13.97
N ARG A 208 -18.75 -2.17 -13.20
CA ARG A 208 -19.76 -2.85 -12.38
C ARG A 208 -20.60 -3.85 -13.16
N ALA A 209 -21.12 -3.45 -14.32
CA ALA A 209 -21.99 -4.31 -15.12
C ALA A 209 -21.26 -5.54 -15.68
N ASP A 210 -19.96 -5.41 -15.97
CA ASP A 210 -19.13 -6.50 -16.44
C ASP A 210 -18.80 -7.47 -15.31
N TRP A 211 -18.37 -6.96 -14.16
CA TRP A 211 -18.09 -7.78 -12.98
C TRP A 211 -19.31 -8.57 -12.50
N LEU A 212 -20.50 -7.96 -12.47
CA LEU A 212 -21.74 -8.65 -12.13
C LEU A 212 -22.12 -9.77 -13.12
N ARG A 213 -21.63 -9.70 -14.36
CA ARG A 213 -21.79 -10.74 -15.39
C ARG A 213 -20.63 -11.74 -15.41
N GLY A 214 -19.65 -11.60 -14.52
CA GLY A 214 -18.45 -12.43 -14.49
C GLY A 214 -17.46 -12.11 -15.63
N ILE A 215 -17.57 -10.94 -16.27
CA ILE A 215 -16.64 -10.49 -17.31
C ILE A 215 -15.45 -9.81 -16.62
N PRO A 216 -14.20 -10.26 -16.86
CA PRO A 216 -13.01 -9.74 -16.19
C PRO A 216 -12.52 -8.41 -16.81
N THR A 217 -13.34 -7.36 -16.71
CA THR A 217 -12.97 -6.02 -17.19
C THR A 217 -12.04 -5.34 -16.18
N PRO A 218 -10.87 -4.80 -16.60
CA PRO A 218 -9.92 -4.17 -15.69
C PRO A 218 -10.50 -2.88 -15.11
N LEU A 219 -10.35 -2.70 -13.79
CA LEU A 219 -10.54 -1.40 -13.15
C LEU A 219 -9.46 -0.43 -13.68
N SER A 220 -9.83 0.83 -13.93
CA SER A 220 -8.85 1.86 -14.29
C SER A 220 -8.84 2.98 -13.25
N LEU A 221 -7.65 3.28 -12.72
CA LEU A 221 -7.40 4.43 -11.84
C LEU A 221 -6.51 5.47 -12.53
N GLU A 222 -6.39 5.39 -13.85
CA GLU A 222 -5.58 6.34 -14.61
C GLU A 222 -6.16 7.76 -14.55
N PRO A 223 -5.32 8.80 -14.61
CA PRO A 223 -3.85 8.77 -14.67
C PRO A 223 -3.17 8.70 -13.28
N LEU A 224 -3.96 8.61 -12.19
CA LEU A 224 -3.45 8.64 -10.83
C LEU A 224 -2.60 7.41 -10.53
N HIS A 225 -3.08 6.24 -10.94
CA HIS A 225 -2.39 4.96 -10.84
C HIS A 225 -2.53 4.21 -12.17
N VAL A 226 -1.39 3.78 -12.71
CA VAL A 226 -1.25 3.18 -14.04
C VAL A 226 -0.88 1.72 -13.85
N ALA A 227 -1.70 0.83 -14.42
CA ALA A 227 -1.46 -0.61 -14.37
C ALA A 227 -0.15 -0.99 -15.08
N GLY A 228 0.49 -2.05 -14.60
CA GLY A 228 1.57 -2.69 -15.36
C GLY A 228 1.09 -3.17 -16.73
N ILE A 229 1.97 -3.04 -17.72
CA ILE A 229 1.76 -3.54 -19.09
C ILE A 229 2.91 -4.49 -19.45
N PRO A 230 2.81 -5.26 -20.54
CA PRO A 230 3.83 -6.23 -20.89
C PRO A 230 5.21 -5.57 -21.04
N GLY A 231 6.13 -5.95 -20.16
CA GLY A 231 7.51 -5.46 -20.08
C GLY A 231 7.73 -4.30 -19.11
N GLU A 232 6.66 -3.74 -18.55
CA GLU A 232 6.73 -2.53 -17.73
C GLU A 232 5.84 -2.64 -16.48
N GLU A 233 6.44 -2.47 -15.31
CA GLU A 233 5.72 -2.48 -14.03
C GLU A 233 4.77 -1.27 -13.90
N GLY A 234 3.69 -1.44 -13.13
CA GLY A 234 2.76 -0.35 -12.82
C GLY A 234 3.38 0.76 -11.98
N GLY A 235 2.72 1.92 -11.91
CA GLY A 235 3.21 3.09 -11.19
C GLY A 235 2.12 4.07 -10.79
N GLY A 236 2.51 5.15 -10.10
CA GLY A 236 1.61 6.19 -9.61
C GLY A 236 1.21 6.00 -8.15
N LEU A 237 0.03 6.53 -7.81
CA LEU A 237 -0.45 6.80 -6.45
C LEU A 237 -0.14 5.70 -5.43
N LEU A 238 -0.47 4.44 -5.74
CA LEU A 238 -0.32 3.33 -4.81
C LEU A 238 1.11 2.74 -4.73
N TYR A 239 2.03 3.10 -5.63
CA TYR A 239 3.39 2.55 -5.69
C TYR A 239 4.47 3.47 -5.10
N HIS A 240 4.09 4.69 -4.72
CA HIS A 240 5.04 5.74 -4.39
C HIS A 240 5.91 5.40 -3.18
N ARG A 241 7.21 5.23 -3.43
CA ARG A 241 8.22 5.17 -2.36
C ARG A 241 9.11 6.42 -2.36
N PRO A 242 9.41 7.00 -1.19
CA PRO A 242 10.27 8.16 -1.11
C PRO A 242 11.72 7.75 -1.44
N THR A 243 12.40 8.56 -2.25
CA THR A 243 13.81 8.36 -2.61
C THR A 243 14.56 9.68 -2.60
N ASN A 244 15.80 9.63 -2.13
CA ASN A 244 16.73 10.73 -2.28
C ASN A 244 17.37 10.65 -3.68
N PRO A 245 17.11 11.57 -4.61
CA PRO A 245 17.71 11.56 -5.95
C PRO A 245 19.22 11.84 -5.94
N ASP A 246 19.75 12.31 -4.80
CA ASP A 246 21.13 12.75 -4.62
C ASP A 246 21.95 11.75 -3.78
N ARG A 247 21.37 10.62 -3.36
CA ARG A 247 22.13 9.57 -2.66
C ARG A 247 23.14 8.89 -3.60
N ARG A 248 24.22 8.38 -3.03
CA ARG A 248 25.18 7.54 -3.77
C ARG A 248 24.47 6.33 -4.38
N GLY A 249 24.71 6.09 -5.68
CA GLY A 249 24.07 4.99 -6.42
C GLY A 249 22.57 5.19 -6.65
N ALA A 250 22.07 6.43 -6.57
CA ALA A 250 20.75 6.74 -7.09
C ALA A 250 20.76 6.56 -8.61
N ASP A 251 19.99 5.59 -9.10
CA ASP A 251 19.55 5.60 -10.48
C ASP A 251 18.57 6.76 -10.64
N ARG A 252 18.74 7.65 -11.62
CA ARG A 252 17.79 8.76 -11.89
C ARG A 252 16.77 8.41 -12.97
N ALA A 253 16.87 7.24 -13.60
CA ALA A 253 15.96 6.80 -14.65
C ALA A 253 14.52 6.68 -14.17
N TRP A 254 14.26 6.47 -12.87
CA TRP A 254 12.90 6.51 -12.32
C TRP A 254 12.21 7.87 -12.48
N GLY A 255 12.96 8.97 -12.56
CA GLY A 255 12.41 10.30 -12.83
C GLY A 255 12.07 10.52 -14.31
N LEU A 256 12.57 9.67 -15.20
CA LEU A 256 12.29 9.70 -16.64
C LEU A 256 11.01 8.94 -17.00
N ALA A 257 10.55 8.00 -16.14
CA ALA A 257 9.28 7.30 -16.28
C ALA A 257 8.09 8.15 -15.79
N ALA A 258 7.99 9.40 -16.28
CA ALA A 258 7.01 10.39 -15.86
C ALA A 258 5.53 9.91 -15.82
N PRO A 259 5.03 9.04 -16.74
CA PRO A 259 3.65 8.61 -16.66
C PRO A 259 3.37 7.63 -15.50
N ARG A 260 4.37 6.84 -15.08
CA ARG A 260 4.22 5.74 -14.10
C ARG A 260 5.29 5.76 -13.00
N PRO A 261 5.42 6.85 -12.22
CA PRO A 261 6.44 6.94 -11.20
C PRO A 261 6.24 5.89 -10.10
N ARG A 262 7.28 5.13 -9.77
CA ARG A 262 7.31 4.23 -8.59
C ARG A 262 8.12 4.83 -7.43
N ARG A 263 8.66 6.03 -7.62
CA ARG A 263 9.54 6.74 -6.71
C ARG A 263 9.25 8.24 -6.81
N PHE A 264 9.44 8.94 -5.69
CA PHE A 264 9.34 10.39 -5.67
C PHE A 264 10.42 11.02 -4.79
N ASP A 265 10.79 12.26 -5.12
CA ASP A 265 11.64 13.09 -4.27
C ASP A 265 10.79 13.69 -3.12
N PRO A 266 11.09 13.43 -1.84
CA PRO A 266 10.40 14.00 -0.68
C PRO A 266 10.27 15.53 -0.69
N ARG A 267 11.14 16.27 -1.39
CA ARG A 267 11.00 17.73 -1.60
C ARG A 267 9.77 18.11 -2.43
N THR A 268 9.08 17.11 -3.01
CA THR A 268 7.81 17.29 -3.72
C THR A 268 6.58 17.06 -2.83
N LEU A 269 6.77 16.75 -1.54
CA LEU A 269 5.66 16.66 -0.60
C LEU A 269 4.96 18.03 -0.45
N PRO A 270 3.61 18.07 -0.34
CA PRO A 270 2.88 19.33 -0.19
C PRO A 270 3.07 19.93 1.21
N LEU A 271 3.62 21.14 1.30
CA LEU A 271 3.77 21.86 2.57
C LEU A 271 2.40 22.09 3.22
N GLY A 272 2.34 21.92 4.54
CA GLY A 272 1.10 22.03 5.32
C GLY A 272 0.28 20.74 5.39
N LEU A 273 0.60 19.73 4.58
CA LEU A 273 -0.10 18.44 4.59
C LEU A 273 0.62 17.45 5.52
N THR A 274 -0.13 16.89 6.48
CA THR A 274 0.30 15.73 7.27
C THR A 274 -0.40 14.47 6.74
N GLN A 275 0.38 13.44 6.44
CA GLN A 275 -0.08 12.21 5.83
C GLN A 275 0.31 11.00 6.67
N ILE A 276 -0.49 9.95 6.61
CA ILE A 276 -0.17 8.61 7.10
C ILE A 276 -0.21 7.66 5.91
N ALA A 277 0.88 6.92 5.69
CA ALA A 277 1.01 5.95 4.61
C ALA A 277 1.33 4.55 5.14
N GLY A 278 0.59 3.57 4.63
CA GLY A 278 0.80 2.15 4.92
C GLY A 278 2.03 1.57 4.24
N HIS A 279 2.46 2.17 3.13
CA HIS A 279 3.48 1.62 2.24
C HIS A 279 4.92 2.09 2.53
N THR A 280 5.87 1.21 2.22
CA THR A 280 7.34 1.33 2.29
C THR A 280 7.94 0.95 3.65
N GLY A 281 8.49 -0.27 3.71
CA GLY A 281 9.23 -0.79 4.85
C GLY A 281 10.48 0.01 5.22
N HIS A 282 10.85 -0.04 6.50
CA HIS A 282 11.90 0.80 7.08
C HIS A 282 13.28 0.57 6.44
N ASN A 283 13.67 -0.68 6.24
CA ASN A 283 14.96 -1.01 5.61
C ASN A 283 15.07 -0.45 4.18
N LYS A 284 13.94 -0.41 3.46
CA LYS A 284 13.88 0.18 2.12
C LYS A 284 14.03 1.69 2.19
N CYS A 285 13.38 2.36 3.14
CA CYS A 285 13.57 3.80 3.39
C CYS A 285 15.02 4.14 3.71
N LEU A 286 15.69 3.39 4.60
CA LEU A 286 17.10 3.64 4.93
C LEU A 286 18.00 3.60 3.69
N THR A 287 17.76 2.62 2.80
CA THR A 287 18.49 2.48 1.54
C THR A 287 18.19 3.63 0.58
N GLU A 288 16.91 3.96 0.38
CA GLU A 288 16.47 4.92 -0.64
C GLU A 288 16.67 6.38 -0.21
N LEU A 289 16.71 6.69 1.09
CA LEU A 289 16.85 8.06 1.61
C LEU A 289 18.30 8.42 1.97
N GLY A 290 19.12 7.42 2.29
CA GLY A 290 20.56 7.59 2.53
C GLY A 290 20.87 8.62 3.61
N GLY A 291 21.46 9.75 3.23
CA GLY A 291 21.92 10.80 4.14
C GLY A 291 20.81 11.46 4.98
N TRP A 292 19.56 11.42 4.52
CA TRP A 292 18.43 12.05 5.23
C TRP A 292 17.92 11.26 6.44
N ALA A 293 18.28 9.98 6.56
CA ALA A 293 17.97 9.22 7.78
C ALA A 293 18.79 9.77 8.97
N THR A 294 18.19 9.86 10.15
CA THR A 294 18.90 10.20 11.39
C THR A 294 19.73 9.02 11.90
N GLN A 295 20.57 9.26 12.91
CA GLN A 295 21.28 8.16 13.60
C GLN A 295 20.30 7.24 14.34
N ALA A 296 19.25 7.80 14.95
CA ALA A 296 18.22 7.02 15.64
C ALA A 296 17.49 6.07 14.66
N ALA A 297 17.08 6.58 13.49
CA ALA A 297 16.51 5.75 12.42
C ALA A 297 17.46 4.64 11.98
N ARG A 298 18.76 4.94 11.76
CA ARG A 298 19.76 3.92 11.40
C ARG A 298 20.03 2.88 12.49
N GLY A 299 19.71 3.20 13.74
CA GLY A 299 19.82 2.28 14.87
C GLY A 299 18.76 1.18 14.88
N ARG A 300 17.70 1.31 14.07
CA ARG A 300 16.65 0.31 13.90
C ARG A 300 16.81 -0.42 12.57
N LYS A 301 16.55 -1.73 12.54
CA LYS A 301 16.70 -2.55 11.34
C LYS A 301 15.40 -2.66 10.53
N HIS A 302 14.26 -2.84 11.21
CA HIS A 302 12.96 -3.08 10.60
C HIS A 302 11.81 -2.41 11.36
N GLY A 303 10.72 -2.12 10.64
CA GLY A 303 9.43 -1.68 11.16
C GLY A 303 9.46 -0.37 11.95
N GLY A 304 8.44 -0.20 12.80
CA GLY A 304 8.24 0.96 13.66
C GLY A 304 7.51 2.11 12.93
N ILE A 305 6.86 2.98 13.70
CA ILE A 305 6.30 4.23 13.18
C ILE A 305 7.46 5.19 12.93
N ARG A 306 7.44 5.90 11.81
CA ARG A 306 8.50 6.84 11.41
C ARG A 306 7.90 8.04 10.71
N THR A 307 8.62 9.15 10.70
CA THR A 307 8.22 10.35 9.97
C THR A 307 9.31 10.75 8.98
N LEU A 308 8.88 10.96 7.73
CA LEU A 308 9.63 11.70 6.73
C LEU A 308 9.10 13.13 6.69
N ARG A 309 9.92 14.09 7.13
CA ARG A 309 9.57 15.51 7.23
C ARG A 309 10.31 16.32 6.17
N LEU A 310 9.59 17.21 5.50
CA LEU A 310 10.13 18.31 4.71
C LEU A 310 9.90 19.63 5.46
N ALA A 311 10.98 20.32 5.81
CA ALA A 311 10.94 21.65 6.42
C ALA A 311 11.83 22.62 5.60
N GLY A 312 11.19 23.52 4.86
CA GLY A 312 11.88 24.28 3.81
C GLY A 312 12.46 23.31 2.76
N GLU A 313 13.79 23.36 2.57
CA GLU A 313 14.51 22.45 1.66
C GLU A 313 15.10 21.21 2.37
N THR A 314 14.94 21.12 3.69
CA THR A 314 15.57 20.06 4.49
C THR A 314 14.62 18.88 4.64
N VAL A 315 15.12 17.69 4.28
CA VAL A 315 14.41 16.42 4.44
C VAL A 315 15.05 15.64 5.58
N ILE A 316 14.21 15.19 6.52
CA ILE A 316 14.63 14.39 7.68
C ILE A 316 13.76 13.14 7.74
N TYR A 317 14.40 11.98 7.94
CA TYR A 317 13.72 10.72 8.19
C TYR A 317 14.11 10.19 9.57
N ASP A 318 13.14 10.13 10.48
CA ASP A 318 13.36 9.74 11.88
C ASP A 318 12.29 8.80 12.42
N LEU A 319 12.56 8.17 13.56
CA LEU A 319 11.61 7.31 14.25
C LEU A 319 10.50 8.12 14.94
N GLY A 320 9.32 7.50 15.07
CA GLY A 320 8.16 8.05 15.73
C GLY A 320 7.35 9.03 14.88
N VAL A 321 6.34 9.62 15.52
CA VAL A 321 5.54 10.72 14.98
C VAL A 321 6.24 12.03 15.36
N ALA A 322 6.68 12.80 14.37
CA ALA A 322 7.36 14.06 14.65
C ALA A 322 6.41 15.10 15.28
N ALA A 323 6.93 15.91 16.20
CA ALA A 323 6.15 16.94 16.90
C ALA A 323 5.58 17.99 15.92
N PRO A 324 4.39 18.56 16.16
CA PRO A 324 3.78 19.56 15.29
C PRO A 324 4.73 20.72 14.97
N ALA A 325 4.78 21.11 13.70
CA ALA A 325 5.54 22.27 13.24
C ALA A 325 4.77 22.99 12.12
N ALA A 326 4.82 24.32 12.10
CA ALA A 326 4.17 25.11 11.06
C ALA A 326 4.96 25.05 9.75
N GLY A 327 4.25 25.01 8.62
CA GLY A 327 4.86 25.11 7.29
C GLY A 327 5.70 23.91 6.87
N VAL A 328 5.58 22.77 7.54
CA VAL A 328 6.25 21.51 7.16
C VAL A 328 5.30 20.59 6.37
N ALA A 329 5.85 19.65 5.61
CA ALA A 329 5.11 18.48 5.15
C ALA A 329 5.58 17.26 5.94
N ASP A 330 4.65 16.48 6.48
CA ASP A 330 4.94 15.26 7.21
C ASP A 330 4.31 14.06 6.49
N LEU A 331 5.12 13.04 6.21
CA LEU A 331 4.67 11.72 5.79
C LEU A 331 5.03 10.72 6.89
N ILE A 332 4.05 10.35 7.69
CA ILE A 332 4.15 9.33 8.73
C ILE A 332 3.99 7.98 8.03
N LEU A 333 5.03 7.16 8.05
CA LEU A 333 4.97 5.83 7.44
C LEU A 333 4.74 4.81 8.55
N ILE A 334 3.81 3.87 8.32
CA ILE A 334 3.34 2.93 9.33
C ILE A 334 3.38 1.44 8.93
N ASP A 335 3.95 1.08 7.75
CA ASP A 335 4.33 -0.32 7.43
C ASP A 335 5.09 -0.94 8.63
N GLY A 336 4.47 -1.92 9.29
CA GLY A 336 5.05 -2.57 10.45
C GLY A 336 6.19 -3.52 10.11
N GLU A 337 6.39 -3.83 8.82
CA GLU A 337 7.12 -4.98 8.30
C GLU A 337 6.67 -6.27 9.02
N LEU A 338 5.34 -6.49 9.09
CA LEU A 338 4.68 -7.49 9.93
C LEU A 338 5.33 -8.87 9.81
N ARG A 339 5.68 -9.32 8.60
CA ARG A 339 6.40 -10.60 8.41
C ARG A 339 7.76 -10.64 9.10
N ARG A 340 8.51 -9.54 9.14
CA ARG A 340 9.95 -9.48 9.47
C ARG A 340 10.25 -9.22 10.94
N VAL A 341 9.32 -8.65 11.71
CA VAL A 341 9.52 -8.30 13.12
C VAL A 341 8.62 -9.13 14.04
N PRO A 342 9.00 -9.48 15.27
CA PRO A 342 8.09 -10.14 16.22
C PRO A 342 6.80 -9.33 16.43
N ALA A 343 5.67 -9.98 16.74
CA ALA A 343 4.40 -9.29 16.99
C ALA A 343 4.51 -8.23 18.11
N ALA A 344 5.34 -8.50 19.14
CA ALA A 344 5.63 -7.55 20.21
C ALA A 344 6.23 -6.21 19.75
N GLU A 345 6.84 -6.17 18.56
CA GLU A 345 7.48 -4.97 18.01
C GLU A 345 6.62 -4.21 17.00
N VAL A 346 5.46 -4.77 16.60
CA VAL A 346 4.55 -4.13 15.66
C VAL A 346 3.71 -3.09 16.41
N ALA A 347 3.90 -1.83 16.04
CA ALA A 347 3.11 -0.73 16.56
C ALA A 347 1.89 -0.47 15.67
N LEU A 348 0.74 -0.19 16.29
CA LEU A 348 -0.43 0.37 15.64
C LEU A 348 -0.48 1.86 15.99
N LEU A 349 -0.75 2.72 15.00
CA LEU A 349 -0.80 4.16 15.21
C LEU A 349 -2.21 4.54 15.74
N PRO A 350 -2.34 5.08 16.97
CA PRO A 350 -3.63 5.54 17.45
C PRO A 350 -4.03 6.86 16.78
N LEU A 351 -5.33 7.00 16.49
CA LEU A 351 -5.96 8.28 16.13
C LEU A 351 -6.88 8.74 17.26
N ALA A 352 -6.96 10.05 17.45
CA ALA A 352 -7.95 10.66 18.34
C ALA A 352 -9.37 10.50 17.79
N ARG A 353 -9.52 10.62 16.46
CA ARG A 353 -10.76 10.35 15.75
C ARG A 353 -10.51 9.96 14.30
N LEU A 354 -11.43 9.16 13.76
CA LEU A 354 -11.63 9.01 12.32
C LEU A 354 -12.78 9.94 11.91
N CYS A 355 -12.60 10.69 10.82
CA CYS A 355 -13.56 11.69 10.35
C CYS A 355 -14.54 11.14 9.32
#